data_AF-A0AAW1B479-F1
#
_entry.id   AF-A0AAW1B479-F1
#
_cell.length_a   1.000
_cell.length_b   1.000
_cell.length_c   1.000
_cell.angle_alpha   90.00
_cell.angle_beta   90.00
_cell.angle_gamma   90.00
#
_symmetry.space_group_name_H-M   'P 1'
#
loop_
_entity.id
_entity.type
_entity.pdbx_description
1 polymer ?
#
loop_
_entity_poly.entity_id
_entity_poly.type
_entity_poly.pdbx_seq_one_letter_code
_entity_poly.pdbx_strand_id
1 'polypeptide(L)'
;MWGVASGLYIRGNDVTKLVSMAKLKCGRLCREIPDSCLQFWEGMGCTNEVLVSRMYRDLRLISIGDGSDEIMLSIICKYMGILPQK
;
A
#
# COMPACT_ATOMS: atom_id res chain seq x y z
N MET A 1 -10.74 -2.72 -9.40
CA MET A 1 -10.64 -1.86 -8.20
C MET A 1 -10.22 -0.43 -8.55
N TRP A 2 -9.03 -0.21 -9.12
CA TRP A 2 -8.54 1.13 -9.52
C TRP A 2 -9.40 1.84 -10.57
N GLY A 3 -9.73 1.15 -11.67
CA GLY A 3 -10.61 1.70 -12.71
C GLY A 3 -12.03 2.00 -12.21
N VAL A 4 -12.51 1.25 -11.21
CA VAL A 4 -13.83 1.47 -10.61
C VAL A 4 -13.82 2.70 -9.69
N ALA A 5 -12.77 2.87 -8.88
CA ALA A 5 -12.59 4.06 -8.05
C ALA A 5 -12.44 5.33 -8.91
N SER A 6 -11.65 5.28 -9.98
CA SER A 6 -11.51 6.41 -10.92
C SER A 6 -12.84 6.76 -11.58
N GLY A 7 -13.61 5.77 -12.05
CA GLY A 7 -14.92 5.99 -12.64
C GLY A 7 -15.95 6.58 -11.66
N LEU A 8 -15.92 6.18 -10.39
CA LEU A 8 -16.79 6.73 -9.35
C LEU A 8 -16.39 8.16 -8.96
N TYR A 9 -15.09 8.46 -8.93
CA TYR A 9 -14.58 9.81 -8.67
C TYR A 9 -14.99 10.80 -9.76
N ILE A 10 -14.89 10.41 -11.03
CA ILE A 10 -15.34 11.22 -12.17
C ILE A 10 -16.85 11.49 -12.10
N ARG A 11 -17.62 10.57 -11.53
CA ARG A 11 -19.06 10.73 -11.28
C ARG A 11 -19.41 11.57 -10.03
N GLY A 12 -18.41 12.12 -9.35
CA GLY A 12 -18.59 12.97 -8.17
C GLY A 12 -18.92 12.23 -6.87
N ASN A 13 -18.77 10.90 -6.83
CA ASN A 13 -19.00 10.13 -5.60
C ASN A 13 -17.80 10.21 -4.65
N ASP A 14 -18.05 10.12 -3.35
CA ASP A 14 -16.98 9.98 -2.36
C ASP A 14 -16.31 8.60 -2.51
N VAL A 15 -15.04 8.62 -2.90
CA VAL A 15 -14.21 7.42 -3.11
C VAL A 15 -13.17 7.25 -2.00
N THR A 16 -13.21 8.07 -0.95
CA THR A 16 -12.19 8.08 0.11
C THR A 16 -11.97 6.69 0.71
N LYS A 17 -13.06 5.96 1.02
CA LYS A 17 -12.97 4.57 1.50
C LYS A 17 -12.24 3.65 0.52
N LEU A 18 -12.59 3.71 -0.77
CA LEU A 18 -12.00 2.87 -1.81
C LEU A 18 -10.52 3.21 -2.04
N VAL A 19 -10.17 4.50 -2.01
CA VAL A 19 -8.79 4.98 -2.14
C VAL A 19 -7.95 4.56 -0.94
N SER A 20 -8.45 4.69 0.29
CA SER A 20 -7.75 4.22 1.49
C SER A 20 -7.52 2.70 1.46
N MET A 21 -8.49 1.91 1.00
CA MET A 21 -8.31 0.46 0.81
C MET A 21 -7.29 0.14 -0.28
N ALA A 22 -7.29 0.89 -1.38
CA ALA A 22 -6.32 0.72 -2.47
C ALA A 22 -4.89 1.04 -2.01
N LYS A 23 -4.71 2.14 -1.29
CA LYS A 23 -3.43 2.53 -0.73
C LYS A 23 -2.90 1.49 0.26
N LEU A 24 -3.72 1.06 1.22
CA LEU A 24 -3.33 0.03 2.19
C LEU A 24 -2.91 -1.28 1.49
N LYS A 25 -3.65 -1.70 0.46
CA LYS A 25 -3.31 -2.92 -0.28
C LYS A 25 -2.00 -2.76 -1.05
N CYS A 26 -1.79 -1.63 -1.71
CA CYS A 26 -0.54 -1.33 -2.40
C CYS A 26 0.65 -1.26 -1.43
N GLY A 27 0.52 -0.60 -0.30
CA GLY A 27 1.57 -0.52 0.73
C GLY A 27 2.04 -1.90 1.20
N ARG A 28 1.10 -2.83 1.44
CA ARG A 28 1.43 -4.22 1.83
C ARG A 28 2.09 -5.01 0.71
N LEU A 29 1.55 -4.94 -0.51
CA LEU A 29 2.13 -5.63 -1.67
C LEU A 29 3.53 -5.12 -2.01
N CYS A 30 3.76 -3.81 -1.85
CA CYS A 30 5.06 -3.17 -2.02
C CYS A 30 6.12 -3.67 -1.03
N ARG A 31 5.74 -4.32 0.07
CA ARG A 31 6.67 -5.02 0.97
C ARG A 31 6.81 -6.49 0.60
N GLU A 32 5.69 -7.18 0.38
CA GLU A 32 5.68 -8.63 0.14
C GLU A 32 6.39 -9.03 -1.16
N ILE A 33 6.17 -8.28 -2.25
CA ILE A 33 6.71 -8.63 -3.57
C ILE A 33 8.24 -8.47 -3.61
N PRO A 34 8.82 -7.31 -3.26
CA PRO A 34 10.27 -7.15 -3.32
C PRO A 34 10.99 -8.06 -2.33
N ASP A 35 10.39 -8.34 -1.17
CA ASP A 35 10.93 -9.25 -0.17
C ASP A 35 11.01 -10.69 -0.70
N SER A 36 9.92 -11.17 -1.31
CA SER A 36 9.89 -12.49 -1.95
C SER A 36 10.89 -12.60 -3.10
N CYS A 37 11.02 -11.53 -3.89
CA CYS A 37 12.04 -11.47 -4.94
C CYS A 37 13.45 -11.50 -4.32
N LEU A 38 13.73 -10.70 -3.29
CA LEU A 38 15.04 -10.65 -2.65
C LEU A 38 15.45 -12.03 -2.13
N GLN A 39 14.51 -12.77 -1.54
CA GLN A 39 14.72 -14.16 -1.12
C GLN A 39 15.08 -15.11 -2.29
N PHE A 40 14.49 -14.91 -3.47
CA PHE A 40 14.83 -15.68 -4.68
C PHE A 40 16.26 -15.40 -5.19
N TRP A 41 16.73 -14.15 -5.07
CA TRP A 41 18.09 -13.75 -5.45
C TRP A 41 19.15 -14.11 -4.41
N GLU A 42 18.74 -14.65 -3.26
CA GLU A 42 19.62 -15.02 -2.13
C GLU A 42 20.60 -13.88 -1.76
N GLY A 43 21.88 -14.19 -1.54
CA GLY A 43 22.89 -13.21 -1.18
C GLY A 43 23.13 -12.12 -2.24
N MET A 44 22.87 -12.42 -3.53
CA MET A 44 22.96 -11.42 -4.60
C MET A 44 21.88 -10.34 -4.46
N GLY A 45 20.71 -10.71 -3.91
CA GLY A 45 19.60 -9.80 -3.63
C GLY A 45 19.95 -8.67 -2.66
N CYS A 46 21.00 -8.82 -1.86
CA CYS A 46 21.50 -7.80 -0.93
C CYS A 46 22.52 -6.84 -1.56
N THR A 47 22.95 -7.08 -2.79
CA THR A 47 23.91 -6.22 -3.50
C THR A 47 23.23 -5.05 -4.20
N ASN A 48 23.97 -3.97 -4.49
CA ASN A 48 23.45 -2.81 -5.20
C ASN A 48 23.38 -2.99 -6.73
N GLU A 49 23.76 -4.16 -7.25
CA GLU A 49 23.83 -4.41 -8.69
C GLU A 49 22.50 -4.88 -9.29
N VAL A 50 21.60 -5.38 -8.45
CA VAL A 50 20.29 -5.88 -8.86
C VAL A 50 19.19 -4.89 -8.54
N LEU A 51 18.25 -4.72 -9.47
CA LEU A 51 17.13 -3.78 -9.32
C LEU A 51 16.24 -4.12 -8.10
N VAL A 52 16.17 -5.40 -7.72
CA VAL A 52 15.33 -5.87 -6.60
C VAL A 52 15.75 -5.25 -5.27
N SER A 53 17.05 -5.08 -5.01
CA SER A 53 17.55 -4.52 -3.75
C SER A 53 17.17 -3.04 -3.61
N ARG A 54 17.21 -2.31 -4.73
CA ARG A 54 16.75 -0.92 -4.81
C ARG A 54 15.23 -0.84 -4.63
N MET A 55 14.47 -1.68 -5.32
CA MET A 55 13.01 -1.72 -5.17
C MET A 55 12.59 -2.02 -3.72
N TYR A 56 13.26 -2.95 -3.04
CA TYR A 56 12.98 -3.26 -1.64
C TYR A 56 13.16 -2.03 -0.72
N ARG A 57 14.19 -1.21 -0.96
CA ARG A 57 14.41 0.04 -0.20
C ARG A 57 13.40 1.14 -0.57
N ASP A 58 13.19 1.38 -1.87
CA ASP A 58 12.37 2.48 -2.36
C ASP A 58 10.88 2.27 -2.04
N LEU A 59 10.38 1.05 -2.23
CA LEU A 59 8.97 0.71 -2.04
C LEU A 59 8.54 0.68 -0.57
N ARG A 60 9.50 0.63 0.36
CA ARG A 60 9.22 0.70 1.80
C ARG A 60 8.51 2.00 2.18
N LEU A 61 8.82 3.10 1.47
CA LEU A 61 8.23 4.41 1.71
C LEU A 61 6.71 4.42 1.47
N ILE A 62 6.19 3.58 0.57
CA ILE A 62 4.76 3.58 0.19
C ILE A 62 3.82 3.30 1.36
N SER A 63 4.29 2.51 2.34
CA SER A 63 3.49 2.19 3.52
C SER A 63 3.56 3.22 4.66
N ILE A 64 4.34 4.28 4.49
CA ILE A 64 4.57 5.34 5.49
C ILE A 64 4.15 6.71 4.92
N GLY A 65 4.58 6.99 3.69
CA GLY A 65 4.35 8.24 3.00
C GLY A 65 2.87 8.50 2.74
N ASP A 66 2.48 9.77 2.87
CA ASP A 66 1.12 10.25 2.58
C ASP A 66 0.02 9.58 3.47
N GLY A 67 0.42 9.01 4.61
CA GLY A 67 -0.44 8.33 5.57
C GLY A 67 -0.08 6.85 5.72
N SER A 68 0.33 6.49 6.94
CA SER A 68 0.74 5.13 7.31
C SER A 68 -0.38 4.11 7.15
N ASP A 69 -0.02 2.83 7.01
CA ASP A 69 -0.97 1.72 6.94
C ASP A 69 -2.01 1.75 8.07
N GLU A 70 -1.60 2.12 9.30
CA GLU A 70 -2.50 2.22 10.46
C GLU A 70 -3.51 3.37 10.31
N ILE A 71 -3.09 4.48 9.70
CA ILE A 71 -3.97 5.61 9.42
C ILE A 71 -5.00 5.22 8.37
N MET A 72 -4.57 4.55 7.30
CA MET A 72 -5.48 4.04 6.27
C MET A 72 -6.48 3.05 6.86
N LEU A 73 -6.03 2.15 7.74
CA LEU A 73 -6.90 1.21 8.46
C LEU A 73 -7.88 1.95 9.37
N SER A 74 -7.44 2.98 10.09
CA SER A 74 -8.32 3.81 10.93
C SER A 74 -9.41 4.51 10.11
N ILE A 75 -9.07 5.06 8.94
CA ILE A 75 -10.05 5.67 8.02
C ILE A 75 -11.06 4.62 7.57
N ILE A 76 -10.60 3.45 7.13
CA ILE A 76 -11.50 2.35 6.73
C ILE A 76 -12.44 1.96 7.87
N CYS A 77 -11.93 1.82 9.10
CA CYS A 77 -12.73 1.50 10.28
C CYS A 77 -13.78 2.58 10.59
N LYS A 78 -13.45 3.87 10.41
CA LYS A 78 -14.42 4.97 10.54
C LYS A 78 -15.57 4.83 9.54
N TYR A 79 -15.25 4.56 8.28
CA TYR A 79 -16.26 4.34 7.22
C TYR A 79 -17.04 3.02 7.38
N MET A 80 -16.54 2.07 8.16
CA MET A 80 -17.22 0.80 8.47
C MET A 80 -18.02 0.84 9.78
N GLY A 81 -17.89 1.90 10.58
CA GLY A 81 -18.57 2.02 11.88
C GLY A 81 -18.04 1.07 12.95
N ILE A 82 -16.83 0.52 12.78
CA ILE A 82 -16.23 -0.49 13.69
C ILE A 82 -15.11 0.08 14.56
N LEU A 83 -14.84 1.38 14.47
CA LEU A 83 -13.79 2.01 15.27
C LEU A 83 -14.24 2.03 16.75
N PRO A 84 -13.43 1.50 17.69
CA PRO A 84 -13.79 1.56 19.10
C PRO A 84 -13.92 3.01 19.56
N GLN A 85 -15.10 3.36 20.06
CA GLN A 85 -15.31 4.63 20.76
C GLN A 85 -14.76 4.49 22.17
N LYS A 86 -14.03 5.52 22.63
CA LYS A 86 -13.54 5.61 24.01
C LYS A 86 -14.69 5.71 24.99
#